data_AF-C1LFQ2-F1
#
_entry.id   AF-C1LFQ2-F1
#
_cell.length_a   1.000
_cell.length_b   1.000
_cell.length_c   1.000
_cell.angle_alpha   90.00
_cell.angle_beta   90.00
_cell.angle_gamma   90.00
#
_symmetry.space_group_name_H-M   'P 1'
#
loop_
_entity.id
_entity.type
_entity.pdbx_description
1 polymer ?
#
loop_
_entity_poly.entity_id
_entity_poly.type
_entity_poly.pdbx_seq_one_letter_code
_entity_poly.pdbx_strand_id
1 'polypeptide(L)'
;MGIVSLQLVGVYCMHLTLKLALAADPDHCPGQRIKCYSCNSIEDAHCNDPFFRQPQQTKSFPLVDCNDYCFKWAFQGPDGQKHLIRNCSTNLNMKMEKYLVCIAESRSSVGYLCFCNKDKCNLANQIHNRFHYFSYNIHNFNLFLQLLLIDTT
;
A
#
# COMPACT_ATOMS: atom_id res chain seq x y z
N MET A 1 9.39 16.17 -43.96
CA MET A 1 8.57 15.29 -43.08
C MET A 1 9.38 14.56 -42.00
N GLY A 2 10.70 14.33 -42.14
CA GLY A 2 11.50 13.61 -41.13
C GLY A 2 11.88 14.38 -39.85
N ILE A 3 11.85 15.71 -39.86
CA ILE A 3 12.28 16.54 -38.70
C ILE A 3 11.17 16.63 -37.63
N VAL A 4 9.90 16.65 -38.07
CA VAL A 4 8.73 16.73 -37.17
C VAL A 4 8.57 15.43 -36.36
N SER A 5 8.84 14.28 -36.98
CA SER A 5 8.81 12.96 -36.29
C SER A 5 9.89 12.84 -35.22
N LEU A 6 11.07 13.42 -35.43
CA LEU A 6 12.18 13.38 -34.46
C LEU A 6 11.88 14.26 -33.22
N GLN A 7 11.23 15.41 -33.43
CA GLN A 7 10.81 16.29 -32.34
C GLN A 7 9.65 15.69 -31.52
N LEU A 8 8.71 15.01 -32.17
CA LEU A 8 7.64 14.29 -31.47
C LEU A 8 8.20 13.17 -30.58
N VAL A 9 9.12 12.36 -31.10
CA VAL A 9 9.77 11.28 -30.34
C VAL A 9 10.54 11.84 -29.13
N GLY A 10 11.26 12.94 -29.29
CA GLY A 10 11.98 13.60 -28.20
C GLY A 10 11.06 14.12 -27.08
N VAL A 11 9.93 14.73 -27.43
CA VAL A 11 8.94 15.24 -26.46
C VAL A 11 8.22 14.09 -25.74
N TYR A 12 7.84 13.03 -26.44
CA TYR A 12 7.25 11.83 -25.82
C TYR A 12 8.24 11.12 -24.89
N CYS A 13 9.52 11.02 -25.27
CA CYS A 13 10.55 10.42 -24.43
C CYS A 13 10.77 11.24 -23.14
N MET A 14 10.79 12.57 -23.25
CA MET A 14 10.88 13.47 -22.09
C MET A 14 9.64 13.43 -21.17
N HIS A 15 8.43 13.28 -21.73
CA HIS A 15 7.22 13.10 -20.93
C HIS A 15 7.17 11.73 -20.26
N LEU A 16 7.71 10.69 -20.89
CA LEU A 16 7.80 9.35 -20.32
C LEU A 16 8.79 9.34 -19.15
N THR A 17 9.97 9.92 -19.30
CA THR A 17 10.98 10.01 -18.23
C THR A 17 10.50 10.85 -17.04
N LEU A 18 9.79 11.95 -17.28
CA LEU A 18 9.20 12.77 -16.22
C LEU A 18 8.12 12.01 -15.43
N LYS A 19 7.31 11.17 -16.08
CA LYS A 19 6.28 10.37 -15.40
C LYS A 19 6.86 9.23 -14.55
N LEU A 20 7.98 8.63 -14.96
CA LEU A 20 8.62 7.58 -14.16
C LEU A 20 9.26 8.13 -12.86
N ALA A 21 9.79 9.35 -12.88
CA ALA A 21 10.41 9.95 -11.69
C ALA A 21 9.42 10.25 -10.54
N LEU A 22 8.12 10.39 -10.83
CA LEU A 22 7.07 10.59 -9.82
C LEU A 22 6.45 9.29 -9.29
N ALA A 23 6.85 8.12 -9.80
CA ALA A 23 6.26 6.83 -9.43
C ALA A 23 7.02 6.08 -8.33
N ALA A 24 8.20 6.57 -7.91
CA ALA A 24 8.91 6.02 -6.77
C ALA A 24 8.17 6.44 -5.48
N ASP A 25 7.56 5.47 -4.80
CA ASP A 25 7.07 5.68 -3.44
C ASP A 25 8.31 6.05 -2.59
N PRO A 26 8.30 7.13 -1.80
CA PRO A 26 9.47 7.51 -1.02
C PRO A 26 9.81 6.36 -0.06
N ASP A 27 10.98 5.76 -0.25
CA ASP A 27 11.52 4.79 0.70
C ASP A 27 11.64 5.43 2.08
N HIS A 28 11.39 4.62 3.13
CA HIS A 28 11.62 5.05 4.51
C HIS A 28 13.06 5.52 4.69
N CYS A 29 13.26 6.79 5.02
CA CYS A 29 14.59 7.36 5.14
C CYS A 29 15.29 6.87 6.42
N PRO A 30 16.59 6.53 6.38
CA PRO A 30 17.34 6.17 7.57
C PRO A 30 17.23 7.26 8.66
N GLY A 31 16.79 6.89 9.87
CA GLY A 31 16.59 7.81 11.00
C GLY A 31 15.21 8.47 11.08
N GLN A 32 14.33 8.23 10.10
CA GLN A 32 12.94 8.67 10.18
C GLN A 32 12.21 7.93 11.30
N ARG A 33 11.55 8.68 12.18
CA ARG A 33 10.65 8.16 13.22
C ARG A 33 9.22 8.43 12.81
N ILE A 34 8.39 7.40 12.85
CA ILE A 34 6.96 7.48 12.55
C ILE A 34 6.15 6.93 13.72
N LYS A 35 4.96 7.49 13.93
CA LYS A 35 4.02 7.01 14.95
C LYS A 35 3.13 5.93 14.37
N CYS A 36 3.13 4.74 14.96
CA CYS A 36 2.26 3.65 14.55
C CYS A 36 1.25 3.32 15.65
N TYR A 37 0.06 2.85 15.27
CA TYR A 37 -0.86 2.24 16.22
C TYR A 37 -0.28 0.88 16.67
N SER A 38 -0.36 0.62 17.97
CA SER A 38 0.08 -0.61 18.63
C SER A 38 -1.08 -1.24 19.39
N CYS A 39 -1.68 -2.30 18.85
CA CYS A 39 -2.75 -3.04 19.52
C CYS A 39 -2.84 -4.50 19.03
N ASN A 40 -3.46 -5.34 19.84
CA ASN A 40 -3.70 -6.75 19.57
C ASN A 40 -5.16 -7.10 19.89
N SER A 41 -5.94 -7.54 18.90
CA SER A 41 -7.36 -7.90 19.11
C SER A 41 -7.58 -9.16 19.91
N ILE A 42 -6.55 -10.01 20.08
CA ILE A 42 -6.61 -11.20 20.93
C ILE A 42 -6.75 -10.76 22.41
N GLU A 43 -6.07 -9.67 22.77
CA GLU A 43 -6.06 -9.14 24.13
C GLU A 43 -7.14 -8.08 24.34
N ASP A 44 -7.40 -7.25 23.32
CA ASP A 44 -8.37 -6.16 23.36
C ASP A 44 -9.20 -6.13 22.07
N ALA A 45 -10.43 -6.66 22.14
CA ALA A 45 -11.36 -6.75 21.01
C ALA A 45 -11.60 -5.41 20.30
N HIS A 46 -11.47 -4.28 21.01
CA HIS A 46 -11.63 -2.95 20.41
C HIS A 46 -10.61 -2.68 19.31
N CYS A 47 -9.44 -3.33 19.33
CA CYS A 47 -8.44 -3.22 18.26
C CYS A 47 -9.04 -3.60 16.89
N ASN A 48 -9.97 -4.57 16.84
CA ASN A 48 -10.61 -4.98 15.60
C ASN A 48 -11.81 -4.09 15.19
N ASP A 49 -12.27 -3.18 16.06
CA ASP A 49 -13.41 -2.30 15.78
C ASP A 49 -12.96 -1.08 14.94
N PRO A 50 -13.43 -0.95 13.69
CA PRO A 50 -13.08 0.18 12.82
C PRO A 50 -13.74 1.51 13.23
N PHE A 51 -14.75 1.46 14.11
CA PHE A 51 -15.50 2.62 14.57
C PHE A 51 -15.20 3.03 16.01
N PHE A 52 -14.29 2.30 16.68
CA PHE A 52 -14.03 2.51 18.09
C PHE A 52 -13.59 3.95 18.36
N ARG A 53 -14.49 4.69 19.02
CA ARG A 53 -14.28 6.04 19.53
C ARG A 53 -14.70 5.97 20.99
N GLN A 54 -13.74 6.01 21.91
CA GLN A 54 -14.08 5.95 23.33
C GLN A 54 -15.06 7.09 23.69
N PRO A 55 -16.14 6.81 24.45
CA PRO A 55 -17.13 7.83 24.86
C PRO A 55 -16.52 8.97 25.69
N GLN A 56 -15.31 8.77 26.23
CA GLN A 56 -14.60 9.71 27.09
C GLN A 56 -13.23 10.06 26.48
N GLN A 57 -13.29 10.83 25.39
CA GLN A 57 -12.29 11.69 24.70
C GLN A 57 -10.75 11.57 24.85
N THR A 58 -10.10 10.60 25.52
CA THR A 58 -8.63 10.66 25.70
C THR A 58 -7.83 9.41 25.32
N LYS A 59 -8.45 8.24 25.13
CA LYS A 59 -7.72 7.01 24.76
C LYS A 59 -8.00 6.59 23.33
N SER A 60 -7.23 7.19 22.41
CA SER A 60 -6.96 6.59 21.10
C SER A 60 -6.22 5.26 21.31
N PHE A 61 -6.21 4.36 20.31
CA PHE A 61 -5.33 3.19 20.34
C PHE A 61 -3.90 3.61 20.70
N PRO A 62 -3.15 2.79 21.47
CA PRO A 62 -1.80 3.13 21.86
C PRO A 62 -0.96 3.50 20.65
N LEU A 63 -0.24 4.63 20.72
CA LEU A 63 0.70 5.04 19.70
C LEU A 63 2.11 4.80 20.21
N VAL A 64 2.97 4.27 19.34
CA VAL A 64 4.39 4.03 19.61
C VAL A 64 5.22 4.67 18.51
N ASP A 65 6.42 5.16 18.85
CA ASP A 65 7.38 5.67 17.88
C ASP A 65 8.18 4.49 17.29
N CYS A 66 8.16 4.36 15.97
CA CYS A 66 8.86 3.32 15.22
C CYS A 66 9.98 3.94 14.38
N ASN A 67 11.15 3.30 14.36
CA ASN A 67 12.27 3.69 13.48
C ASN A 67 12.18 3.04 12.08
N ASP A 68 11.06 2.38 11.78
CA ASP A 68 10.84 1.50 10.64
C ASP A 68 9.33 1.54 10.28
N TYR A 69 8.90 0.82 9.26
CA TYR A 69 7.51 0.73 8.80
C TYR A 69 6.52 0.37 9.93
N CYS A 70 5.29 0.88 9.85
CA CYS A 70 4.15 0.30 10.57
C CYS A 70 3.69 -0.97 9.85
N PHE A 71 3.12 -1.93 10.58
CA PHE A 71 2.36 -3.02 9.99
C PHE A 71 0.91 -3.08 10.48
N LYS A 72 0.07 -3.71 9.67
CA LYS A 72 -1.31 -4.11 9.97
C LYS A 72 -1.49 -5.55 9.51
N TRP A 73 -1.76 -6.46 10.44
CA TRP A 73 -1.97 -7.87 10.18
C TRP A 73 -3.39 -8.27 10.57
N ALA A 74 -4.24 -8.45 9.57
CA ALA A 74 -5.55 -9.06 9.76
C ALA A 74 -5.44 -10.54 9.39
N PHE A 75 -5.92 -11.44 10.24
CA PHE A 75 -5.86 -12.88 10.00
C PHE A 75 -7.03 -13.59 10.66
N GLN A 76 -7.21 -14.86 10.31
CA GLN A 76 -8.17 -15.74 10.99
C GLN A 76 -7.42 -16.63 11.97
N GLY A 77 -7.83 -16.62 13.24
CA GLY A 77 -7.24 -17.45 14.28
C GLY A 77 -7.66 -18.91 14.16
N PRO A 78 -7.04 -19.81 14.97
CA PRO A 78 -7.43 -21.22 15.05
C PRO A 78 -8.88 -21.43 15.51
N ASP A 79 -9.43 -20.45 16.22
CA ASP A 79 -10.82 -20.36 16.67
C ASP A 79 -11.80 -19.98 15.54
N GLY A 80 -11.30 -19.72 14.32
CA GLY A 80 -12.09 -19.23 13.20
C GLY A 80 -12.48 -17.76 13.31
N GLN A 81 -12.09 -17.06 14.37
CA GLN A 81 -12.38 -15.64 14.55
C GLN A 81 -11.39 -14.76 13.80
N LYS A 82 -11.83 -13.57 13.42
CA LYS A 82 -10.95 -12.58 12.77
C LYS A 82 -10.21 -11.79 13.83
N HIS A 83 -8.89 -11.74 13.68
CA HIS A 83 -7.99 -11.00 14.54
C HIS A 83 -7.25 -9.91 13.77
N LEU A 84 -6.81 -8.89 14.50
CA LEU A 84 -6.10 -7.74 14.00
C LEU A 84 -4.98 -7.35 14.95
N ILE A 85 -3.75 -7.34 14.43
CA ILE A 85 -2.57 -6.87 15.15
C ILE A 85 -1.98 -5.69 14.38
N ARG A 86 -1.61 -4.64 15.12
CA ARG A 86 -0.95 -3.45 14.60
C ARG A 86 0.28 -3.17 15.43
N ASN A 87 1.43 -2.91 14.82
CA ASN A 87 2.64 -2.48 15.54
C ASN A 87 3.72 -1.94 14.57
N CYS A 88 4.89 -1.59 15.09
CA CYS A 88 6.13 -1.43 14.31
C CYS A 88 6.52 -2.75 13.63
N SER A 89 7.00 -2.70 12.39
CA SER A 89 7.48 -3.86 11.63
C SER A 89 8.61 -4.61 12.32
N THR A 90 9.38 -3.94 13.18
CA THR A 90 10.44 -4.53 14.02
C THR A 90 9.91 -5.53 15.05
N ASN A 91 8.62 -5.43 15.44
CA ASN A 91 7.97 -6.34 16.38
C ASN A 91 7.33 -7.54 15.67
N LEU A 92 7.42 -7.62 14.34
CA LEU A 92 6.93 -8.77 13.59
C LEU A 92 7.94 -9.93 13.71
N ASN A 93 7.52 -11.07 14.27
CA ASN A 93 8.38 -12.25 14.46
C ASN A 93 8.60 -13.07 13.18
N MET A 94 8.70 -12.42 12.02
CA MET A 94 8.86 -13.05 10.71
C MET A 94 9.85 -12.24 9.88
N LYS A 95 10.83 -12.93 9.28
CA LYS A 95 11.79 -12.32 8.36
C LYS A 95 11.18 -12.30 6.96
N MET A 96 10.76 -11.12 6.52
CA MET A 96 10.21 -10.91 5.20
C MET A 96 10.61 -9.52 4.69
N GLU A 97 10.69 -9.40 3.37
CA GLU A 97 10.88 -8.11 2.73
C GLU A 97 9.64 -7.24 2.94
N LYS A 98 9.86 -6.01 3.40
CA LYS A 98 8.81 -5.07 3.76
C LYS A 98 8.46 -4.27 2.51
N TYR A 99 7.34 -4.61 1.90
CA TYR A 99 6.79 -3.86 0.77
C TYR A 99 5.68 -2.93 1.24
N LEU A 100 5.58 -1.74 0.65
CA LEU A 100 4.48 -0.78 0.88
C LEU A 100 3.12 -1.25 0.33
N VAL A 101 2.94 -2.56 0.18
CA VAL A 101 1.71 -3.21 -0.31
C VAL A 101 1.18 -4.20 0.74
N CYS A 102 -0.06 -4.61 0.55
CA CYS A 102 -0.68 -5.67 1.34
C CYS A 102 -0.43 -7.03 0.68
N ILE A 103 0.03 -7.99 1.48
CA ILE A 103 0.29 -9.37 1.08
C ILE A 103 -0.87 -10.21 1.63
N ALA A 104 -1.54 -10.96 0.76
CA ALA A 104 -2.60 -11.87 1.16
C ALA A 104 -2.01 -13.15 1.79
N GLU A 105 -2.67 -13.67 2.82
CA GLU A 105 -2.26 -14.92 3.46
C GLU A 105 -2.58 -16.12 2.54
N SER A 106 -1.62 -16.99 2.27
CA SER A 106 -1.81 -18.09 1.31
C SER A 106 -2.87 -19.12 1.72
N ARG A 107 -3.12 -19.28 3.02
CA ARG A 107 -4.05 -20.29 3.56
C ARG A 107 -5.45 -19.76 3.85
N SER A 108 -5.60 -18.45 3.97
CA SER A 108 -6.88 -17.80 4.29
C SER A 108 -7.17 -16.73 3.26
N SER A 109 -8.28 -16.85 2.54
CA SER A 109 -8.77 -15.80 1.63
C SER A 109 -9.16 -14.50 2.34
N VAL A 110 -9.02 -14.45 3.67
CA VAL A 110 -9.46 -13.35 4.53
C VAL A 110 -8.28 -12.63 5.22
N GLY A 111 -7.09 -13.24 5.21
CA GLY A 111 -5.90 -12.70 5.87
C GLY A 111 -5.09 -11.76 4.98
N TYR A 112 -4.63 -10.64 5.54
CA TYR A 112 -3.72 -9.71 4.87
C TYR A 112 -2.72 -9.08 5.84
N LEU A 113 -1.48 -8.93 5.37
CA LEU A 113 -0.40 -8.24 6.06
C LEU A 113 0.05 -7.04 5.21
N CYS A 114 -0.12 -5.83 5.73
CA CYS A 114 0.26 -4.60 5.05
C CYS A 114 1.38 -3.87 5.80
N PHE A 115 2.31 -3.26 5.08
CA PHE A 115 3.25 -2.28 5.64
C PHE A 115 3.00 -0.88 5.07
N CYS A 116 3.34 0.14 5.85
CA CYS A 116 3.26 1.53 5.46
C CYS A 116 4.25 2.39 6.24
N ASN A 117 4.68 3.54 5.70
CA ASN A 117 5.79 4.36 6.24
C ASN A 117 5.39 5.81 6.60
N LYS A 118 4.11 6.06 6.84
CA LYS A 118 3.61 7.39 7.22
C LYS A 118 3.06 7.37 8.64
N ASP A 119 3.07 8.52 9.30
CA ASP A 119 2.45 8.65 10.62
C ASP A 119 1.01 8.12 10.62
N LYS A 120 0.75 7.20 11.54
CA LYS A 120 -0.56 6.62 11.85
C LYS A 120 -1.21 5.90 10.66
N CYS A 121 -0.41 5.45 9.69
CA CYS A 121 -0.89 4.85 8.44
C CYS A 121 -1.59 3.49 8.64
N ASN A 122 -1.28 2.76 9.72
CA ASN A 122 -1.86 1.44 10.00
C ASN A 122 -3.26 1.50 10.65
N LEU A 123 -3.98 2.61 10.56
CA LEU A 123 -5.36 2.77 11.04
C LEU A 123 -6.37 1.88 10.27
N ALA A 124 -7.53 1.63 10.86
CA ALA A 124 -8.63 0.86 10.27
C ALA A 124 -9.10 1.35 8.89
N ASN A 125 -9.10 2.66 8.64
CA ASN A 125 -9.81 3.29 7.51
C ASN A 125 -8.98 3.49 6.23
N GLN A 126 -7.75 3.01 6.15
CA GLN A 126 -7.03 3.03 4.88
C GLN A 126 -7.48 1.83 4.04
N ILE A 127 -8.67 1.95 3.43
CA ILE A 127 -9.07 1.09 2.32
C ILE A 127 -8.01 1.33 1.24
N HIS A 128 -7.11 0.38 1.06
CA HIS A 128 -6.14 0.42 -0.04
C HIS A 128 -6.89 0.07 -1.33
N ASN A 129 -7.73 0.99 -1.81
CA ASN A 129 -8.30 0.96 -3.16
C ASN A 129 -7.16 1.20 -4.15
N ARG A 130 -6.30 0.20 -4.35
CA ARG A 130 -5.20 0.32 -5.32
C ARG A 130 -5.00 -0.90 -6.19
N PHE A 131 -6.05 -1.66 -6.47
CA PHE A 131 -5.99 -2.72 -7.49
C PHE A 131 -7.25 -2.75 -8.38
N HIS A 132 -7.57 -1.64 -9.04
CA HIS A 132 -8.40 -1.66 -10.25
C HIS A 132 -7.90 -0.72 -11.37
N TYR A 133 -6.75 -0.06 -11.21
CA TYR A 133 -6.25 0.91 -12.21
C TYR A 133 -5.33 0.29 -13.28
N PHE A 134 -4.82 -0.92 -13.08
CA PHE A 134 -3.85 -1.54 -14.00
C PHE A 134 -4.48 -2.27 -15.20
N SER A 135 -5.75 -2.69 -15.14
CA SER A 135 -6.35 -3.43 -16.25
C SER A 135 -6.84 -2.53 -17.41
N TYR A 136 -7.36 -1.34 -17.10
CA TYR A 136 -7.90 -0.42 -18.12
C TYR A 136 -6.82 0.19 -19.03
N ASN A 137 -5.63 0.47 -18.49
CA ASN A 137 -4.54 1.12 -19.23
C ASN A 137 -3.83 0.19 -20.21
N ILE A 138 -3.79 -1.13 -19.95
CA ILE A 138 -3.20 -2.13 -20.87
C ILE A 138 -4.10 -2.37 -22.09
N HIS A 139 -5.42 -2.35 -21.90
CA HIS A 139 -6.36 -2.55 -23.01
C HIS A 139 -6.36 -1.35 -23.98
N ASN A 140 -6.30 -0.13 -23.45
CA ASN A 140 -6.23 1.09 -24.27
C ASN A 140 -4.89 1.23 -25.02
N PHE A 141 -3.77 0.79 -24.43
CA PHE A 141 -2.47 0.78 -25.12
C PHE A 141 -2.45 -0.23 -26.28
N ASN A 142 -3.03 -1.42 -26.09
CA ASN A 142 -3.12 -2.43 -27.15
C ASN A 142 -4.05 -2.00 -28.30
N LEU A 143 -5.18 -1.36 -28.01
CA LEU A 143 -6.09 -0.87 -29.03
C LEU A 143 -5.46 0.27 -29.87
N PHE A 144 -4.69 1.15 -29.21
CA PHE A 144 -3.95 2.22 -29.89
C PHE A 144 -2.82 1.68 -30.78
N LEU A 145 -2.11 0.64 -30.32
CA LEU A 145 -1.06 -0.01 -31.11
C LEU A 145 -1.62 -0.76 -32.33
N GLN A 146 -2.82 -1.35 -32.23
CA GLN A 146 -3.50 -1.98 -33.36
C GLN A 146 -3.98 -0.95 -34.40
N LEU A 147 -4.51 0.20 -33.97
CA LEU A 147 -4.93 1.27 -34.88
C LEU A 147 -3.72 1.88 -35.63
N LEU A 148 -2.59 2.08 -34.96
CA LEU A 148 -1.36 2.58 -35.59
C LEU A 148 -0.73 1.62 -36.61
N LEU A 149 -0.95 0.31 -36.48
CA LEU A 149 -0.46 -0.67 -37.45
C LEU A 149 -1.32 -0.73 -38.72
N ILE A 150 -2.61 -0.40 -38.63
CA ILE A 150 -3.54 -0.37 -39.78
C ILE A 150 -3.24 0.81 -40.71
N ASP A 151 -2.74 1.94 -40.18
CA ASP A 151 -2.36 3.11 -40.98
C ASP A 151 -1.02 2.94 -41.73
N THR A 152 -0.34 1.79 -41.58
CA THR A 152 0.98 1.51 -42.20
C THR A 152 0.98 0.43 -43.27
N THR A 153 -0.19 -0.09 -43.68
CA THR A 153 -0.35 -0.99 -44.84
C THR A 153 -1.10 -0.35 -45.98
#